data_AF-A0A513WUY1-F1
#
_entry.id   AF-A0A513WUY1-F1
#
_cell.length_a   1.000
_cell.length_b   1.000
_cell.length_c   1.000
_cell.angle_alpha   90.00
_cell.angle_beta   90.00
_cell.angle_gamma   90.00
#
_symmetry.space_group_name_H-M   'P 1'
#
loop_
_entity.id
_entity.type
_entity.pdbx_description
1 polymer ?
#
loop_
_entity_poly.entity_id
_entity_poly.type
_entity_poly.pdbx_seq_one_letter_code
_entity_poly.pdbx_strand_id
1 'polypeptide(L)'
;DEDDTVLVKWRYSAFHRSPLEEMLKETGRDQLIITGVYAHIGCMTTATDAFMRDIKPFFVADALADFSREEHLMALKYVAGRSGRVVMTEELLPLPASKAALRALILPLLDESDEPLDDENLIDYGLDSV
;
A
#
# COMPACT_ATOMS: atom_id res chain seq x y z
N ASP A 1 4.44 4.94 17.81
CA ASP A 1 5.51 5.88 18.21
C ASP A 1 4.93 7.23 18.60
N GLU A 2 5.74 8.13 19.14
CA GLU A 2 5.29 9.45 19.63
C GLU A 2 4.76 10.36 18.49
N ASP A 3 5.23 10.14 17.26
CA ASP A 3 4.79 10.88 16.07
C ASP A 3 3.50 10.31 15.44
N ASP A 4 2.99 9.17 15.95
CA ASP A 4 1.77 8.55 15.43
C ASP A 4 0.51 9.19 16.00
N THR A 5 -0.53 9.28 15.18
CA THR A 5 -1.86 9.64 15.68
C THR A 5 -2.71 8.40 15.97
N VAL A 6 -3.07 8.20 17.24
CA VAL A 6 -3.98 7.13 17.68
C VAL A 6 -5.38 7.70 17.89
N LEU A 7 -6.35 7.21 17.13
CA LEU A 7 -7.75 7.65 17.22
C LEU A 7 -8.61 6.65 18.00
N VAL A 8 -9.50 7.17 18.86
CA VAL A 8 -10.51 6.36 19.53
C VAL A 8 -11.56 5.89 18.51
N LYS A 9 -11.73 4.57 18.38
CA LYS A 9 -12.62 3.95 17.40
C LYS A 9 -14.00 3.64 18.00
N TRP A 10 -15.02 4.39 17.61
CA TRP A 10 -16.38 4.22 18.16
C TRP A 10 -17.30 3.32 17.34
N ARG A 11 -17.09 3.22 16.01
CA ARG A 11 -17.93 2.47 15.06
C ARG A 11 -17.06 1.77 14.02
N TYR A 12 -17.67 1.03 13.08
CA TYR A 12 -16.93 0.32 12.02
C TYR A 12 -16.15 1.25 11.08
N SER A 13 -16.73 2.37 10.65
CA SER A 13 -15.97 3.40 9.93
C SER A 13 -14.99 4.12 10.85
N ALA A 14 -13.75 4.32 10.41
CA ALA A 14 -12.76 5.13 11.13
C ALA A 14 -13.12 6.62 11.17
N PHE A 15 -13.95 7.10 10.26
CA PHE A 15 -14.39 8.51 10.19
C PHE A 15 -15.53 8.83 11.15
N HIS A 16 -16.31 7.81 11.55
CA HIS A 16 -17.52 8.06 12.30
C HIS A 16 -17.22 8.39 13.77
N ARG A 17 -17.49 9.64 14.17
CA ARG A 17 -17.15 10.21 15.49
C ARG A 17 -15.63 10.27 15.74
N SER A 18 -14.86 10.61 14.71
CA SER A 18 -13.43 10.86 14.82
C SER A 18 -13.03 12.10 14.00
N PRO A 19 -11.86 12.70 14.27
CA PRO A 19 -11.35 13.84 13.50
C PRO A 19 -10.67 13.43 12.18
N LEU A 20 -10.73 12.16 11.77
CA LEU A 20 -9.89 11.63 10.68
C LEU A 20 -10.04 12.38 9.35
N GLU A 21 -11.25 12.76 8.96
CA GLU A 21 -11.48 13.49 7.70
C GLU A 21 -10.85 14.88 7.72
N GLU A 22 -11.02 15.62 8.81
CA GLU A 22 -10.48 16.96 8.99
C GLU A 22 -8.95 16.94 8.94
N MET A 23 -8.33 16.00 9.68
CA MET A 23 -6.88 15.82 9.68
C MET A 23 -6.30 15.52 8.28
N LEU A 24 -6.97 14.68 7.49
CA LEU A 24 -6.53 14.37 6.13
C LEU A 24 -6.64 15.60 5.22
N LYS A 25 -7.73 16.36 5.33
CA LYS A 25 -7.95 17.59 4.57
C LYS A 25 -6.93 18.68 4.91
N GLU A 26 -6.66 18.90 6.20
CA GLU A 26 -5.69 19.90 6.67
C GLU A 26 -4.27 19.61 6.19
N THR A 27 -3.91 18.33 6.07
CA THR A 27 -2.60 17.91 5.56
C THR A 27 -2.56 17.75 4.04
N GLY A 28 -3.66 18.03 3.34
CA GLY A 28 -3.76 17.91 1.89
C GLY A 28 -3.65 16.46 1.37
N ARG A 29 -3.94 15.47 2.22
CA ARG A 29 -3.85 14.04 1.88
C ARG A 29 -5.20 13.53 1.39
N ASP A 30 -5.26 13.09 0.14
CA ASP A 30 -6.48 12.56 -0.49
C ASP A 30 -6.42 11.03 -0.70
N GLN A 31 -5.43 10.35 -0.13
CA GLN A 31 -5.25 8.89 -0.20
C GLN A 31 -5.12 8.29 1.19
N LEU A 32 -5.76 7.14 1.40
CA LEU A 32 -5.72 6.41 2.67
C LEU A 32 -5.37 4.95 2.42
N ILE A 33 -4.20 4.54 2.91
CA ILE A 33 -3.79 3.13 2.94
C ILE A 33 -4.50 2.45 4.13
N ILE A 34 -5.16 1.33 3.89
CA ILE A 34 -5.98 0.61 4.86
C ILE A 34 -5.44 -0.81 5.04
N THR A 35 -5.07 -1.12 6.29
CA THR A 35 -4.57 -2.42 6.75
C THR A 35 -5.35 -2.85 8.02
N GLY A 36 -5.04 -4.02 8.56
CA GLY A 36 -5.53 -4.46 9.87
C GLY A 36 -6.71 -5.43 9.83
N VAL A 37 -7.58 -5.36 10.83
CA VAL A 37 -8.67 -6.33 11.04
C VAL A 37 -9.99 -5.67 11.47
N TYR A 38 -11.15 -6.19 11.10
CA TYR A 38 -11.39 -7.28 10.13
C TYR A 38 -11.71 -6.70 8.75
N ALA A 39 -11.19 -7.35 7.70
CA ALA A 39 -11.25 -6.85 6.33
C ALA A 39 -12.68 -6.48 5.90
N HIS A 40 -13.66 -7.38 6.02
CA HIS A 40 -15.04 -7.15 5.57
C HIS A 40 -15.87 -6.25 6.49
N ILE A 41 -15.44 -5.99 7.72
CA ILE A 41 -16.21 -5.19 8.69
C ILE A 41 -15.69 -3.76 8.71
N GLY A 42 -14.72 -3.48 9.59
CA GLY A 42 -14.24 -2.14 9.85
C GLY A 42 -13.46 -1.57 8.68
N CYS A 43 -12.57 -2.37 8.09
CA CYS A 43 -11.69 -1.93 7.01
C CYS A 43 -12.51 -1.60 5.75
N MET A 44 -13.36 -2.52 5.26
CA MET A 44 -14.21 -2.30 4.08
C MET A 44 -15.23 -1.16 4.28
N THR A 45 -15.81 -1.04 5.49
CA THR A 45 -16.71 0.08 5.82
C THR A 45 -15.95 1.40 5.78
N THR A 46 -14.73 1.45 6.34
CA THR A 46 -13.87 2.65 6.30
C THR A 46 -13.45 2.99 4.88
N ALA A 47 -13.12 2.01 4.04
CA ALA A 47 -12.80 2.24 2.63
C ALA A 47 -13.98 2.86 1.88
N THR A 48 -15.19 2.32 2.06
CA THR A 48 -16.39 2.87 1.43
C THR A 48 -16.70 4.29 1.94
N ASP A 49 -16.52 4.55 3.23
CA ASP A 49 -16.73 5.89 3.81
C ASP A 49 -15.65 6.90 3.36
N ALA A 50 -14.38 6.48 3.21
CA ALA A 50 -13.32 7.30 2.62
C ALA A 50 -13.70 7.72 1.19
N PHE A 51 -14.13 6.76 0.37
CA PHE A 51 -14.55 7.01 -1.01
C PHE A 51 -15.67 8.04 -1.11
N MET A 52 -16.68 7.96 -0.23
CA MET A 52 -17.79 8.93 -0.19
C MET A 52 -17.37 10.33 0.28
N ARG A 53 -16.15 10.49 0.80
CA ARG A 53 -15.58 11.75 1.30
C ARG A 53 -14.47 12.28 0.40
N ASP A 54 -14.43 11.83 -0.86
CA ASP A 54 -13.42 12.19 -1.86
C ASP A 54 -11.98 11.76 -1.49
N ILE A 55 -11.84 10.76 -0.62
CA ILE A 55 -10.54 10.16 -0.24
C ILE A 55 -10.40 8.80 -0.93
N LYS A 56 -9.30 8.59 -1.64
CA LYS A 56 -9.00 7.37 -2.41
C LYS A 56 -8.44 6.27 -1.49
N PRO A 57 -9.18 5.17 -1.24
CA PRO A 57 -8.69 4.12 -0.37
C PRO A 57 -7.82 3.12 -1.14
N PHE A 58 -6.70 2.75 -0.52
CA PHE A 58 -5.78 1.69 -0.96
C PHE A 58 -5.87 0.55 0.05
N PHE A 59 -6.55 -0.52 -0.33
CA PHE A 59 -6.88 -1.67 0.50
C PHE A 59 -5.82 -2.75 0.31
N VAL A 60 -5.00 -2.99 1.33
CA VAL A 60 -3.77 -3.78 1.19
C VAL A 60 -4.04 -5.26 1.44
N ALA A 61 -4.18 -6.04 0.38
CA ALA A 61 -4.74 -7.39 0.39
C ALA A 61 -4.00 -8.37 1.30
N ASP A 62 -2.68 -8.25 1.43
CA ASP A 62 -1.82 -9.11 2.25
C ASP A 62 -1.52 -8.52 3.64
N ALA A 63 -1.95 -7.28 3.91
CA ALA A 63 -1.87 -6.64 5.23
C ALA A 63 -3.26 -6.52 5.91
N LEU A 64 -4.21 -7.33 5.45
CA LEU A 64 -5.56 -7.46 6.00
C LEU A 64 -5.80 -8.90 6.46
N ALA A 65 -6.53 -9.05 7.55
CA ALA A 65 -7.04 -10.36 7.96
C ALA A 65 -8.54 -10.31 8.25
N ASP A 66 -9.17 -11.48 8.19
CA ASP A 66 -10.59 -11.65 8.41
C ASP A 66 -10.88 -12.96 9.15
N PHE A 67 -12.12 -13.17 9.56
CA PHE A 67 -12.56 -14.42 10.22
C PHE A 67 -12.44 -15.62 9.28
N SER A 68 -12.68 -15.43 7.99
CA SER A 68 -12.54 -16.46 6.97
C SER A 68 -11.88 -15.92 5.71
N ARG A 69 -11.28 -16.83 4.94
CA ARG A 69 -10.73 -16.51 3.61
C ARG A 69 -11.81 -16.01 2.65
N GLU A 70 -13.04 -16.53 2.77
CA GLU A 70 -14.15 -16.14 1.91
C GLU A 70 -14.56 -14.68 2.16
N GLU A 71 -14.75 -14.29 3.42
CA GLU A 71 -15.06 -12.90 3.80
C GLU A 71 -13.93 -11.95 3.42
N HIS A 72 -12.68 -12.37 3.63
CA HIS A 72 -11.52 -11.59 3.20
C HIS A 72 -11.58 -11.31 1.69
N LEU A 73 -11.71 -12.34 0.86
CA LEU A 73 -11.76 -12.19 -0.60
C LEU A 73 -12.99 -11.40 -1.07
N MET A 74 -14.12 -11.53 -0.38
CA MET A 74 -15.32 -10.74 -0.65
C MET A 74 -15.05 -9.25 -0.43
N ALA A 75 -14.40 -8.89 0.67
CA ALA A 75 -14.04 -7.50 0.97
C ALA A 75 -13.13 -6.91 -0.10
N LEU A 76 -12.10 -7.65 -0.52
CA LEU A 76 -11.22 -7.24 -1.62
C LEU A 76 -12.01 -6.99 -2.90
N LYS A 77 -12.87 -7.94 -3.29
CA LYS A 77 -13.71 -7.83 -4.49
C LYS A 77 -14.66 -6.63 -4.43
N TYR A 78 -15.24 -6.36 -3.27
CA TYR A 78 -16.13 -5.22 -3.08
C TYR A 78 -15.37 -3.91 -3.27
N VAL A 79 -14.26 -3.71 -2.55
CA VAL A 79 -13.50 -2.46 -2.60
C VAL A 79 -12.98 -2.22 -4.02
N ALA A 80 -12.37 -3.23 -4.65
CA ALA A 80 -11.88 -3.12 -6.03
C ALA A 80 -12.96 -2.72 -7.04
N GLY A 81 -14.20 -3.19 -6.84
CA GLY A 81 -15.30 -2.92 -7.75
C GLY A 81 -16.08 -1.64 -7.45
N ARG A 82 -16.00 -1.09 -6.24
CA ARG A 82 -16.99 -0.11 -5.75
C ARG A 82 -16.41 1.12 -5.09
N SER A 83 -15.27 1.02 -4.41
CA SER A 83 -14.83 2.11 -3.52
C SER A 83 -13.33 2.38 -3.50
N GLY A 84 -12.46 1.56 -4.11
CA GLY A 84 -11.02 1.84 -4.04
C GLY A 84 -10.14 0.94 -4.88
N ARG A 85 -8.83 1.10 -4.65
CA ARG A 85 -7.79 0.22 -5.19
C ARG A 85 -7.49 -0.89 -4.19
N VAL A 86 -7.39 -2.11 -4.68
CA VAL A 86 -6.78 -3.22 -3.94
C VAL A 86 -5.37 -3.40 -4.46
N VAL A 87 -4.41 -3.49 -3.54
CA VAL A 87 -2.97 -3.58 -3.83
C VAL A 87 -2.32 -4.59 -2.88
N MET A 88 -1.17 -5.11 -3.26
CA MET A 88 -0.26 -5.84 -2.38
C MET A 88 0.66 -4.86 -1.65
N THR A 89 1.20 -5.26 -0.50
CA THR A 89 2.14 -4.43 0.28
C THR A 89 3.35 -4.02 -0.56
N GLU A 90 3.86 -4.93 -1.40
CA GLU A 90 4.98 -4.66 -2.29
C GLU A 90 4.73 -3.53 -3.29
N GLU A 91 3.48 -3.30 -3.72
CA GLU A 91 3.14 -2.23 -4.66
C GLU A 91 3.23 -0.83 -4.02
N LEU A 92 3.26 -0.76 -2.69
CA LEU A 92 3.38 0.48 -1.92
C LEU A 92 4.82 0.78 -1.49
N LEU A 93 5.72 -0.21 -1.60
CA LEU A 93 7.11 -0.07 -1.19
C LEU A 93 7.98 0.33 -2.37
N PRO A 94 8.97 1.21 -2.18
CA PRO A 94 9.91 1.60 -3.23
C PRO A 94 11.01 0.53 -3.41
N LEU A 95 10.62 -0.73 -3.55
CA LEU A 95 11.54 -1.87 -3.70
C LEU A 95 11.31 -2.59 -5.04
N PRO A 96 12.36 -3.14 -5.66
CA PRO A 96 12.19 -3.97 -6.84
C PRO A 96 11.47 -5.27 -6.47
N ALA A 97 10.22 -5.41 -6.90
CA ALA A 97 9.40 -6.60 -6.66
C ALA A 97 9.78 -7.82 -7.54
N SER A 98 10.77 -7.69 -8.43
CA SER A 98 11.23 -8.79 -9.29
C SER A 98 12.68 -8.61 -9.73
N LYS A 99 13.30 -9.69 -10.20
CA LYS A 99 14.63 -9.64 -10.86
C LYS A 99 14.66 -8.65 -12.01
N ALA A 100 13.59 -8.57 -12.81
CA ALA A 100 13.50 -7.62 -13.91
C ALA A 100 13.45 -6.16 -13.40
N ALA A 101 12.69 -5.90 -12.34
CA ALA A 101 12.65 -4.58 -11.70
C ALA A 101 14.00 -4.22 -11.07
N LEU A 102 14.69 -5.18 -10.45
CA LEU A 102 16.03 -5.00 -9.91
C LEU A 102 17.03 -4.67 -11.04
N ARG A 103 17.00 -5.40 -12.16
CA ARG A 103 17.82 -5.09 -13.34
C ARG A 103 17.55 -3.67 -13.85
N ALA A 104 16.28 -3.27 -13.96
CA ALA A 104 15.92 -1.91 -14.39
C ALA A 104 16.43 -0.81 -13.44
N LEU A 105 16.57 -1.10 -12.14
CA LEU A 105 17.18 -0.18 -11.17
C LEU A 105 18.71 -0.16 -11.22
N ILE A 106 19.34 -1.31 -11.49
CA ILE A 106 20.80 -1.47 -11.49
C ILE A 106 21.43 -0.97 -12.79
N LEU A 107 20.85 -1.28 -13.96
CA LEU A 107 21.46 -0.96 -15.26
C LEU A 107 21.83 0.52 -15.43
N PRO A 108 21.02 1.51 -14.99
CA PRO A 108 21.40 2.92 -15.05
C PRO A 108 22.56 3.33 -14.14
N LEU A 109 23.02 2.45 -13.24
CA LEU A 109 24.13 2.67 -12.31
C LEU A 109 25.45 2.06 -12.81
N LEU A 110 25.44 1.38 -13.97
CA LEU A 110 26.62 0.79 -14.59
C LEU A 110 27.22 1.79 -15.59
N ASP A 111 28.55 1.81 -15.68
CA ASP A 111 29.29 2.73 -16.56
C ASP A 111 29.57 2.12 -17.95
N GLU A 112 29.39 0.80 -18.10
CA GLU A 112 29.68 0.05 -19.32
C GLU A 112 28.47 -0.08 -20.26
N SER A 113 28.74 -0.16 -21.58
CA SER A 113 27.68 -0.28 -22.60
C SER A 113 27.10 -1.69 -22.75
N ASP A 114 27.84 -2.70 -22.31
CA ASP A 114 27.42 -4.10 -22.39
C ASP A 114 26.58 -4.47 -21.15
N GLU A 115 25.44 -5.12 -21.35
CA GLU A 115 24.59 -5.57 -20.24
C GLU A 115 25.16 -6.85 -19.59
N PRO A 116 25.35 -6.89 -18.26
CA PRO A 116 25.83 -8.08 -17.58
C PRO A 116 24.79 -9.21 -17.58
N LEU A 117 25.29 -10.44 -17.66
CA LEU A 117 24.56 -11.64 -17.29
C LEU A 117 24.27 -11.63 -15.78
N ASP A 118 23.28 -12.43 -15.39
CA ASP A 118 22.75 -12.38 -14.03
C ASP A 118 23.67 -12.96 -12.95
N ASP A 119 24.70 -13.71 -13.35
CA ASP A 119 25.70 -14.34 -12.49
C ASP A 119 27.08 -13.67 -12.57
N GLU A 120 27.21 -12.60 -13.35
CA GLU A 120 28.43 -11.82 -13.47
C GLU A 120 28.59 -10.81 -12.33
N ASN A 121 29.83 -10.44 -12.05
CA ASN A 121 30.16 -9.49 -11.00
C ASN A 121 29.92 -8.06 -11.50
N LEU A 122 28.95 -7.36 -10.93
CA LEU A 122 28.57 -6.00 -11.35
C LEU A 122 29.67 -4.96 -11.14
N ILE A 123 30.66 -5.22 -10.26
CA ILE A 123 31.84 -4.36 -10.08
C ILE A 123 32.65 -4.30 -11.38
N ASP A 124 32.68 -5.40 -12.14
CA ASP A 124 33.37 -5.47 -13.44
C ASP A 124 32.69 -4.60 -14.51
N TYR A 125 31.45 -4.13 -14.23
CA TYR A 125 30.63 -3.27 -15.09
C TYR A 125 30.53 -1.83 -14.55
N GLY A 126 31.38 -1.44 -13.60
CA GLY A 126 31.45 -0.08 -13.08
C GLY A 126 30.50 0.24 -11.92
N LEU A 127 29.82 -0.77 -11.35
CA LEU A 127 29.01 -0.54 -10.15
C LEU A 127 29.91 -0.16 -8.96
N ASP A 128 29.61 0.99 -8.33
CA ASP A 128 30.34 1.45 -7.15
C ASP A 128 30.08 0.53 -5.93
N SER A 129 31.13 0.29 -5.15
CA SER A 129 31.11 -0.58 -3.97
C SER A 129 30.72 0.12 -2.66
N VAL A 130 30.49 1.44 -2.70
CA VAL A 130 30.25 2.30 -1.51
C VAL A 130 28.90 2.08 -0.82
#